data_AF-A0A1F5P2K3-F1
#
_entry.id   AF-A0A1F5P2K3-F1
#
_cell.length_a   1.000
_cell.length_b   1.000
_cell.length_c   1.000
_cell.angle_alpha   90.00
_cell.angle_beta   90.00
_cell.angle_gamma   90.00
#
_symmetry.space_group_name_H-M   'P 1'
#
loop_
_entity.id
_entity.type
_entity.pdbx_description
1 polymer ?
#
loop_
_entity_poly.entity_id
_entity_poly.type
_entity_poly.pdbx_seq_one_letter_code
_entity_poly.pdbx_strand_id
1 'polypeptide(L)'
;MTVIQPNKYKKSAVRLIAPLGFLVLVLLGAEVATYAQMVNLQHDAGVLSARAGELRVENAELKNDFYAITDQKNLDRLAKERGLVQDKNPKWVFASQL
;
A
#
# COMPACT_ATOMS: atom_id res chain seq x y z
N MET A 1 35.14 -35.36 62.80
CA MET A 1 35.56 -34.36 61.79
C MET A 1 34.54 -34.39 60.67
N THR A 2 33.75 -33.34 60.50
CA THR A 2 32.64 -33.31 59.54
C THR A 2 33.14 -32.74 58.21
N VAL A 3 33.15 -33.56 57.17
CA VAL A 3 33.58 -33.14 55.82
C VAL A 3 32.37 -32.59 55.07
N ILE A 4 32.35 -31.29 54.83
CA ILE A 4 31.33 -30.63 54.00
C ILE A 4 31.70 -30.86 52.53
N GLN A 5 30.90 -31.63 51.80
CA GLN A 5 31.10 -31.83 50.36
C GLN A 5 30.54 -30.65 49.55
N PRO A 6 31.25 -30.18 48.50
CA PRO A 6 30.79 -29.11 47.63
C PRO A 6 29.56 -29.55 46.82
N ASN A 7 28.55 -28.69 46.77
CA ASN A 7 27.29 -28.96 46.09
C ASN A 7 27.48 -29.10 44.57
N LYS A 8 27.52 -30.36 44.09
CA LYS A 8 27.70 -30.71 42.67
C LYS A 8 26.53 -30.25 41.78
N TYR A 9 25.34 -30.02 42.35
CA TYR A 9 24.15 -29.62 41.60
C TYR A 9 24.19 -28.17 41.14
N LYS A 10 25.00 -27.29 41.75
CA LYS A 10 25.15 -25.89 41.32
C LYS A 10 25.62 -25.76 39.87
N LYS A 11 26.57 -26.59 39.44
CA LYS A 11 27.12 -26.52 38.07
C LYS A 11 26.10 -26.98 37.02
N SER A 12 25.32 -28.01 37.31
CA SER A 12 24.27 -28.50 36.41
C SER A 12 23.09 -27.53 36.31
N ALA A 13 22.72 -26.89 37.43
CA ALA A 13 21.66 -25.88 37.44
C ALA A 13 22.04 -24.64 36.61
N VAL A 14 23.26 -24.11 36.79
CA VAL A 14 23.74 -22.95 36.02
C VAL A 14 23.81 -23.26 34.51
N ARG A 15 24.19 -24.48 34.14
CA ARG A 15 24.23 -24.92 32.73
C ARG A 15 22.85 -24.93 32.06
N LEU A 16 21.77 -25.10 32.83
CA LEU A 16 20.39 -25.07 32.33
C LEU A 16 19.78 -23.66 32.39
N ILE A 17 20.06 -22.91 33.45
CA ILE A 17 19.48 -21.58 33.67
C ILE A 17 20.05 -20.54 32.70
N ALA A 18 21.34 -20.61 32.40
CA ALA A 18 21.99 -19.65 31.50
C ALA A 18 21.38 -19.62 30.07
N PRO A 19 21.21 -20.75 29.35
CA PRO A 19 20.59 -20.73 28.03
C PRO A 19 19.09 -20.39 28.10
N LEU A 20 18.37 -20.80 29.15
CA LEU A 20 16.97 -20.40 29.34
C LEU A 20 16.82 -18.89 29.52
N GLY A 21 17.68 -18.29 30.36
CA GLY A 21 17.68 -16.84 30.58
C GLY A 21 18.03 -16.08 29.31
N PHE A 22 19.02 -16.57 28.54
CA PHE A 22 19.34 -16.00 27.24
C PHE A 22 18.16 -16.11 26.26
N LEU A 23 17.49 -17.25 26.19
CA LEU A 23 16.31 -17.45 25.34
C LEU A 23 15.21 -16.44 25.68
N VAL A 24 14.92 -16.23 26.97
CA VAL A 24 13.93 -15.23 27.41
C VAL A 24 14.32 -13.82 26.97
N LEU A 25 15.59 -13.43 27.09
CA LEU A 25 16.06 -12.13 26.63
C LEU A 25 15.91 -11.96 25.11
N VAL A 26 16.21 -13.01 24.34
CA VAL A 26 16.02 -13.00 22.88
C VAL A 26 14.54 -12.85 22.52
N LEU A 27 13.65 -13.57 23.19
CA LEU A 27 12.21 -13.47 22.96
C LEU A 27 11.67 -12.07 23.29
N LEU A 28 12.09 -11.49 24.41
CA LEU A 28 11.72 -10.11 24.77
C LEU A 28 12.23 -9.10 23.75
N GLY A 29 13.46 -9.26 23.27
CA GLY A 29 14.01 -8.41 22.21
C GLY A 29 13.25 -8.54 20.89
N ALA A 30 12.87 -9.77 20.52
CA ALA A 30 12.08 -10.04 19.32
C ALA A 30 10.69 -9.36 19.40
N GLU A 31 9.99 -9.49 20.53
CA GLU A 31 8.69 -8.84 20.75
C GLU A 31 8.76 -7.32 20.57
N VAL A 32 9.75 -6.67 21.17
CA VAL A 32 9.94 -5.22 21.02
C VAL A 32 10.20 -4.83 19.57
N ALA A 33 11.04 -5.60 18.86
CA ALA A 33 11.33 -5.36 17.45
C ALA A 33 10.09 -5.56 16.56
N THR A 34 9.33 -6.63 16.80
CA THR A 34 8.08 -6.91 16.08
C THR A 34 7.04 -5.82 16.33
N TYR A 35 6.90 -5.35 17.58
CA TYR A 35 6.00 -4.24 17.90
C TYR A 35 6.38 -2.96 17.16
N ALA A 36 7.66 -2.59 17.16
CA ALA A 36 8.13 -1.42 16.44
C ALA A 36 7.87 -1.50 14.92
N GLN A 37 8.09 -2.68 14.32
CA GLN A 37 7.77 -2.93 12.92
C GLN A 37 6.26 -2.84 12.65
N MET A 38 5.43 -3.38 13.54
CA MET A 38 3.97 -3.34 13.40
C MET A 38 3.43 -1.91 13.42
N VAL A 39 3.96 -1.05 14.30
CA VAL A 39 3.59 0.37 14.35
C VAL A 39 3.94 1.09 13.04
N ASN A 40 5.15 0.85 12.50
CA ASN A 40 5.54 1.43 11.21
C ASN A 40 4.64 0.94 10.07
N LEU A 41 4.33 -0.36 10.03
CA LEU A 41 3.42 -0.93 9.03
C LEU A 41 2.01 -0.33 9.11
N GLN A 42 1.50 -0.07 10.31
CA GLN A 42 0.21 0.60 10.48
C GLN A 42 0.25 2.04 9.95
N HIS A 43 1.34 2.77 10.19
CA HIS A 43 1.51 4.12 9.67
C HIS A 43 1.56 4.11 8.14
N ASP A 44 2.39 3.26 7.54
CA ASP A 44 2.55 3.14 6.09
C ASP A 44 1.23 2.71 5.42
N ALA A 45 0.48 1.78 6.03
CA ALA A 45 -0.83 1.38 5.54
C ALA A 45 -1.83 2.55 5.56
N GLY A 46 -1.79 3.39 6.61
CA GLY A 46 -2.61 4.59 6.71
C GLY A 46 -2.31 5.59 5.59
N VAL A 47 -1.02 5.86 5.35
CA VAL A 47 -0.56 6.74 4.26
C VAL A 47 -0.98 6.20 2.88
N LEU A 48 -0.79 4.91 2.64
CA LEU A 48 -1.19 4.25 1.40
C LEU A 48 -2.70 4.33 1.17
N SER A 49 -3.50 4.13 2.22
CA SER A 49 -4.96 4.26 2.15
C SER A 49 -5.40 5.68 1.83
N ALA A 50 -4.77 6.69 2.45
CA ALA A 50 -5.06 8.10 2.18
C ALA A 50 -4.75 8.44 0.71
N ARG A 51 -3.57 8.04 0.23
CA ARG A 51 -3.16 8.24 -1.16
C ARG A 51 -4.06 7.53 -2.17
N ALA A 52 -4.54 6.33 -1.84
CA ALA A 52 -5.52 5.64 -2.68
C ALA A 52 -6.87 6.38 -2.73
N GLY A 53 -7.26 7.04 -1.64
CA GLY A 53 -8.42 7.93 -1.61
C GLY A 53 -8.24 9.15 -2.51
N GLU A 54 -7.10 9.84 -2.41
CA GLU A 54 -6.76 10.98 -3.26
C GLU A 54 -6.78 10.61 -4.75
N LEU A 55 -6.13 9.49 -5.12
CA LEU A 55 -6.11 9.01 -6.51
C LEU A 55 -7.52 8.67 -7.04
N ARG A 56 -8.44 8.23 -6.18
CA ARG A 56 -9.83 8.00 -6.59
C ARG A 56 -10.56 9.31 -6.87
N VAL A 57 -10.33 10.34 -6.06
CA VAL A 57 -10.89 11.68 -6.28
C VAL A 57 -10.33 12.25 -7.58
N GLU A 58 -9.02 12.24 -7.76
CA GLU A 58 -8.35 12.71 -8.98
C GLU A 58 -8.85 11.95 -10.22
N ASN A 59 -9.06 10.63 -10.12
CA ASN A 59 -9.65 9.86 -11.23
C ASN A 59 -11.08 10.28 -11.57
N ALA A 60 -11.90 10.60 -10.57
CA ALA A 60 -13.25 11.08 -10.77
C ALA A 60 -13.27 12.48 -11.39
N GLU A 61 -12.37 13.36 -10.96
CA GLU A 61 -12.18 14.69 -11.54
C GLU A 61 -11.73 14.60 -13.00
N LEU A 62 -10.70 13.81 -13.30
CA LEU A 62 -10.24 13.58 -14.68
C LEU A 62 -11.34 13.02 -15.58
N LYS A 63 -12.19 12.13 -15.06
CA LYS A 63 -13.35 11.62 -15.81
C LYS A 63 -14.36 12.72 -16.07
N ASN A 64 -14.66 13.55 -15.07
CA ASN A 64 -15.59 14.67 -15.26
C ASN A 64 -15.05 15.67 -16.28
N ASP A 65 -13.77 16.01 -16.22
CA ASP A 65 -13.13 16.91 -17.17
C ASP A 65 -13.14 16.33 -18.58
N PHE A 66 -12.82 15.04 -18.72
CA PHE A 66 -12.91 14.33 -20.00
C PHE A 66 -14.33 14.39 -20.56
N TYR A 67 -15.34 14.03 -19.76
CA TYR A 67 -16.73 14.09 -20.20
C TYR A 67 -17.20 15.50 -20.52
N ALA A 68 -16.74 16.50 -19.79
CA ALA A 68 -17.03 17.90 -20.10
C ALA A 68 -16.48 18.28 -21.48
N ILE A 69 -15.25 17.87 -21.82
CA ILE A 69 -14.65 18.16 -23.13
C ILE A 69 -15.35 17.38 -24.25
N THR A 70 -15.65 16.10 -24.02
CA THR A 70 -16.26 15.22 -25.03
C THR A 70 -17.78 15.31 -25.11
N ASP A 71 -18.41 16.12 -24.26
CA ASP A 71 -19.86 16.31 -24.31
C ASP A 71 -20.24 16.84 -25.69
N GLN A 72 -21.27 16.24 -26.29
CA GLN A 72 -21.71 16.51 -27.65
C GLN A 72 -22.02 17.99 -27.85
N LYS A 73 -22.53 18.66 -26.81
CA LYS A 73 -22.77 20.12 -26.83
C LYS A 73 -21.49 20.93 -26.96
N ASN A 74 -20.42 20.53 -26.27
CA ASN A 74 -19.12 21.20 -26.34
C ASN A 74 -18.40 20.88 -27.64
N LEU A 75 -18.51 19.65 -28.14
CA LEU A 75 -17.98 19.28 -29.45
C LEU A 75 -18.70 20.00 -30.59
N ASP A 76 -20.04 20.14 -30.55
CA ASP A 76 -20.80 20.91 -31.53
C ASP A 76 -20.46 22.40 -31.49
N ARG A 77 -20.24 22.95 -30.29
CA ARG A 77 -19.77 24.34 -30.13
C ARG A 77 -18.37 24.51 -30.72
N LEU A 78 -17.43 23.64 -30.38
CA LEU A 78 -16.06 23.66 -30.90
C LEU A 78 -16.04 23.49 -32.42
N ALA A 79 -16.89 22.60 -32.97
CA ALA A 79 -17.04 22.39 -34.39
C ALA A 79 -17.52 23.68 -35.08
N LYS A 80 -18.56 24.33 -34.55
CA LYS A 80 -19.05 25.62 -35.06
C LYS A 80 -18.00 26.73 -34.98
N GLU A 81 -17.27 26.85 -33.87
CA GLU A 81 -16.18 27.82 -33.71
C GLU A 81 -15.04 27.61 -34.72
N ARG A 82 -14.77 26.35 -35.09
CA ARG A 82 -13.78 25.98 -36.11
C ARG A 82 -14.32 25.99 -37.54
N GLY A 83 -15.57 26.40 -37.75
CA GLY A 83 -16.23 26.43 -39.07
C GLY A 83 -16.54 25.04 -39.64
N LEU A 84 -16.52 24.00 -38.81
CA LEU A 84 -16.84 22.63 -39.19
C LEU A 84 -18.37 22.47 -39.26
N VAL A 85 -18.83 21.74 -40.28
CA VAL A 85 -20.24 21.44 -40.53
C VAL A 85 -20.48 19.94 -40.41
N GLN A 86 -21.65 19.56 -39.89
CA GLN A 86 -22.03 18.18 -39.70
C GLN A 86 -22.30 17.53 -41.08
N ASP A 87 -21.41 16.63 -41.51
CA ASP A 87 -21.59 15.86 -42.75
C ASP A 87 -22.61 14.74 -42.51
N LYS A 88 -23.77 14.81 -43.18
CA LYS A 88 -24.86 13.84 -43.04
C LYS A 88 -24.64 12.55 -43.84
N ASN A 89 -23.70 12.53 -44.79
CA ASN A 89 -23.41 11.33 -45.58
C ASN A 89 -21.90 11.18 -45.87
N PRO A 90 -21.09 10.94 -44.83
CA PRO A 90 -19.64 10.90 -44.97
C PRO A 90 -19.18 9.67 -45.77
N LYS A 91 -18.56 9.94 -46.93
CA LYS A 91 -18.05 8.89 -47.83
C LYS A 91 -16.93 8.04 -47.21
N TRP A 92 -16.28 8.50 -46.15
CA TRP A 92 -15.19 7.81 -45.46
C TRP A 92 -15.65 6.67 -44.54
N VAL A 93 -16.92 6.63 -44.12
CA VAL A 93 -17.45 5.55 -43.26
C VAL A 93 -17.40 4.18 -43.95
N PHE A 94 -17.49 4.17 -45.28
CA PHE A 94 -17.41 2.95 -46.09
C PHE A 94 -15.96 2.52 -46.38
N ALA A 95 -14.98 3.39 -46.18
CA ALA A 95 -13.58 3.11 -46.46
C ALA A 95 -12.86 2.39 -45.32
N SER A 96 -13.40 2.43 -44.09
CA SER A 96 -12.80 1.79 -42.90
C SER A 96 -13.31 0.35 -42.64
N GLN A 97 -14.17 -0.19 -43.51
CA GLN A 97 -14.74 -1.55 -43.38
C GLN A 97 -14.19 -2.55 -44.43
N LEU A 98 -13.21 -2.13 -45.25
CA LEU A 98 -12.43 -2.97 -46.15
C LEU A 98 -11.08 -3.33 -45.50
#